data_AF-A0A7C2IL02-F1
#
_entry.id   AF-A0A7C2IL02-F1
#
_cell.length_a   1.000
_cell.length_b   1.000
_cell.length_c   1.000
_cell.angle_alpha   90.00
_cell.angle_beta   90.00
_cell.angle_gamma   90.00
#
_symmetry.space_group_name_H-M   'P 1'
#
loop_
_entity.id
_entity.type
_entity.pdbx_description
1 polymer ?
#
loop_
_entity_poly.entity_id
_entity_poly.type
_entity_poly.pdbx_seq_one_letter_code
_entity_poly.pdbx_strand_id
1 'polypeptide(L)'
;MRTPASVGKHPIHPMLVVFPIGLFVTAFLCDIALLTTGNSIYGTVAFYTIAAGIIGALLAALPGFVDYTALRGQKLKSLGTWHMILNLTVVVLFVINFYLRTRTGLEITGGSSTIPFALSLIAVVLLGISGWLGGEMVYVHGVGVEPEGRTYHEEDARFRDDSPRRVA
;
A
#
# COMPACT_ATOMS: atom_id res chain seq x y z
N MET A 1 -10.03 8.06 -12.98
CA MET A 1 -10.77 6.89 -13.52
C MET A 1 -11.29 6.06 -12.36
N ARG A 2 -12.58 5.73 -12.32
CA ARG A 2 -13.20 4.99 -11.20
C ARG A 2 -12.64 3.57 -11.11
N THR A 3 -12.37 3.11 -9.90
CA THR A 3 -11.95 1.73 -9.63
C THR A 3 -13.17 0.81 -9.46
N PRO A 4 -13.16 -0.41 -10.06
CA PRO A 4 -14.27 -1.34 -9.93
C PRO A 4 -14.53 -1.81 -8.50
N ALA A 5 -13.49 -1.97 -7.68
CA ALA A 5 -13.63 -2.36 -6.28
C ALA A 5 -13.84 -1.13 -5.38
N SER A 6 -15.04 -0.54 -5.46
CA SER A 6 -15.43 0.61 -4.63
C SER A 6 -16.78 0.42 -3.95
N VAL A 7 -16.90 0.93 -2.73
CA VAL A 7 -18.18 1.02 -1.99
C VAL A 7 -18.51 2.49 -1.81
N GLY A 8 -19.67 2.93 -2.31
CA GLY A 8 -20.09 4.33 -2.19
C GLY A 8 -19.12 5.33 -2.84
N LYS A 9 -18.47 4.95 -3.95
CA LYS A 9 -17.37 5.69 -4.63
C LYS A 9 -16.04 5.75 -3.87
N HIS A 10 -15.90 5.03 -2.75
CA HIS A 10 -14.64 4.93 -2.04
C HIS A 10 -13.88 3.65 -2.45
N PRO A 11 -12.63 3.76 -2.91
CA PRO A 11 -11.84 2.59 -3.31
C PRO A 11 -11.48 1.75 -2.08
N ILE A 12 -11.80 0.46 -2.13
CA ILE A 12 -11.60 -0.46 -0.98
C ILE A 12 -10.11 -0.72 -0.74
N HIS A 13 -9.31 -0.82 -1.80
CA HIS A 13 -7.89 -1.14 -1.69
C HIS A 13 -7.12 -0.11 -0.82
N PRO A 14 -7.20 1.23 -1.07
CA PRO A 14 -6.61 2.25 -0.18
C PRO A 14 -7.09 2.21 1.27
N MET A 15 -8.32 1.76 1.53
CA MET A 15 -8.84 1.60 2.90
C MET A 15 -8.19 0.42 3.62
N LEU A 16 -7.90 -0.67 2.90
CA LEU A 16 -7.34 -1.88 3.49
C LEU A 16 -5.82 -1.83 3.65
N VAL A 17 -5.08 -1.15 2.75
CA VAL A 17 -3.61 -1.12 2.80
C VAL A 17 -3.04 -0.40 4.04
N VAL A 18 -3.81 0.44 4.73
CA VAL A 18 -3.36 1.09 5.97
C VAL A 18 -3.03 0.09 7.07
N PHE A 19 -3.76 -1.03 7.14
CA PHE A 19 -3.55 -2.08 8.14
C PHE A 19 -2.20 -2.79 7.97
N PRO A 20 -1.91 -3.45 6.83
CA PRO A 20 -0.63 -4.12 6.64
C PRO A 20 0.55 -3.15 6.71
N ILE A 21 0.42 -1.92 6.20
CA ILE A 21 1.50 -0.92 6.28
C ILE A 21 1.83 -0.61 7.74
N GLY A 22 0.82 -0.25 8.55
CA GLY A 22 1.02 0.05 9.96
C GLY A 22 1.58 -1.13 10.74
N LEU A 23 1.08 -2.34 10.49
CA LEU A 23 1.50 -3.56 11.18
C LEU A 23 2.94 -3.96 10.84
N PHE A 24 3.34 -3.91 9.56
CA PHE A 24 4.70 -4.23 9.14
C PHE A 24 5.74 -3.21 9.64
N VAL A 25 5.41 -1.92 9.62
CA VAL A 25 6.28 -0.89 10.19
C VAL A 25 6.39 -1.08 11.71
N THR A 26 5.28 -1.38 12.40
CA THR A 26 5.30 -1.68 13.85
C THR A 26 6.19 -2.87 14.16
N ALA A 27 6.11 -3.95 13.39
CA ALA A 27 6.97 -5.12 13.55
C ALA A 27 8.46 -4.76 13.45
N PHE A 28 8.82 -3.95 12.45
CA PHE A 28 10.20 -3.47 12.29
C PHE A 28 10.67 -2.60 13.47
N LEU A 29 9.82 -1.71 13.99
CA LEU A 29 10.13 -0.93 15.19
C LEU A 29 10.29 -1.82 16.43
N CYS A 30 9.47 -2.86 16.57
CA CYS A 30 9.64 -3.84 17.63
C CYS A 30 10.94 -4.63 17.49
N ASP A 31 11.42 -4.92 16.27
CA ASP A 31 12.73 -5.56 16.09
C ASP A 31 13.88 -4.65 16.56
N ILE A 32 13.82 -3.34 16.27
CA ILE A 32 14.78 -2.37 16.82
C ILE A 32 14.72 -2.36 18.34
N ALA A 33 13.52 -2.33 18.92
CA ALA A 33 13.32 -2.35 20.37
C ALA A 33 13.87 -3.65 21.00
N LEU A 34 13.66 -4.80 20.37
CA LEU A 34 14.22 -6.07 20.82
C LEU A 34 15.75 -6.05 20.84
N LEU A 35 16.39 -5.56 19.77
CA LEU A 35 17.86 -5.51 19.67
C LEU A 35 18.49 -4.51 20.64
N THR A 36 17.80 -3.42 20.95
CA THR A 36 18.32 -2.36 21.83
C THR A 36 18.04 -2.62 23.31
N THR A 37 16.91 -3.23 23.65
CA THR A 37 16.49 -3.45 25.04
C THR A 37 16.74 -4.87 25.53
N GLY A 38 16.85 -5.85 24.63
CA GLY A 38 16.86 -7.27 24.97
C GLY A 38 15.53 -7.82 25.50
N ASN A 39 14.46 -7.02 25.54
CA ASN A 39 13.18 -7.44 26.09
C ASN A 39 12.40 -8.28 25.07
N SER A 40 12.12 -9.54 25.43
CA SER A 40 11.46 -10.52 24.57
C SER A 40 10.02 -10.15 24.19
N ILE A 41 9.36 -9.25 24.95
CA ILE A 41 8.00 -8.80 24.63
C ILE A 41 7.91 -8.20 23.22
N TYR A 42 8.94 -7.46 22.80
CA TYR A 42 8.97 -6.86 21.47
C TYR A 42 9.05 -7.91 20.36
N GLY A 43 9.76 -9.02 20.59
CA GLY A 43 9.76 -10.16 19.67
C GLY A 43 8.38 -10.81 19.53
N THR A 44 7.64 -10.93 20.64
CA THR A 44 6.25 -11.43 20.64
C THR A 44 5.31 -10.49 19.89
N VAL A 45 5.41 -9.18 20.14
CA VAL A 45 4.58 -8.19 19.43
C VAL A 45 4.90 -8.18 17.94
N ALA A 46 6.19 -8.21 17.56
CA ALA A 46 6.61 -8.32 16.16
C ALA A 46 6.02 -9.57 15.49
N PHE A 47 6.05 -10.72 16.16
CA PHE A 47 5.48 -11.96 15.63
C PHE A 47 3.99 -11.85 15.29
N TYR A 48 3.17 -11.35 16.22
CA TYR A 48 1.72 -11.24 15.99
C TYR A 48 1.35 -10.12 15.01
N THR A 49 2.08 -9.01 15.03
CA THR A 49 1.87 -7.91 14.08
C THR A 49 2.23 -8.32 12.66
N ILE A 50 3.30 -9.10 12.45
CA ILE A 50 3.63 -9.69 11.15
C ILE A 50 2.50 -10.61 10.68
N ALA A 51 2.00 -11.51 11.54
CA ALA A 51 0.93 -12.42 11.19
C ALA A 51 -0.35 -11.68 10.75
N ALA A 52 -0.79 -10.70 11.54
CA ALA A 52 -1.93 -9.86 11.22
C ALA A 52 -1.68 -9.03 9.96
N GLY A 53 -0.46 -8.53 9.76
CA GLY A 53 -0.06 -7.77 8.58
C GLY A 53 -0.13 -8.59 7.30
N ILE A 54 0.31 -9.86 7.33
CA ILE A 54 0.19 -10.78 6.19
C ILE A 54 -1.28 -10.98 5.83
N ILE A 55 -2.15 -11.24 6.81
CA ILE A 55 -3.59 -11.41 6.58
C ILE A 55 -4.18 -10.12 5.96
N GLY A 56 -3.87 -8.96 6.54
CA GLY A 56 -4.32 -7.66 6.03
C GLY A 56 -3.83 -7.38 4.61
N ALA A 57 -2.58 -7.73 4.28
CA ALA A 57 -2.01 -7.56 2.94
C ALA A 57 -2.72 -8.44 1.91
N LEU A 58 -3.03 -9.69 2.26
CA LEU A 58 -3.78 -10.60 1.38
C LEU A 58 -5.20 -10.11 1.15
N LEU A 59 -5.88 -9.61 2.19
CA LEU A 59 -7.21 -9.00 2.06
C LEU A 59 -7.18 -7.74 1.17
N ALA A 60 -6.15 -6.90 1.31
CA ALA A 60 -5.97 -5.71 0.48
C ALA A 60 -5.59 -6.03 -0.98
N ALA A 61 -4.90 -7.15 -1.22
CA ALA A 61 -4.48 -7.57 -2.54
C ALA A 61 -5.68 -7.95 -3.44
N LEU A 62 -6.77 -8.47 -2.87
CA LEU A 62 -7.97 -8.85 -3.64
C LEU A 62 -8.61 -7.67 -4.40
N PRO A 63 -9.05 -6.57 -3.74
CA PRO A 63 -9.58 -5.41 -4.45
C PRO A 63 -8.52 -4.72 -5.30
N GLY A 64 -7.25 -4.71 -4.87
CA GLY A 64 -6.15 -4.13 -5.65
C GLY A 64 -5.92 -4.85 -6.98
N PHE A 65 -6.04 -6.18 -7.00
CA PHE A 65 -5.93 -6.97 -8.22
C PHE A 65 -7.11 -6.74 -9.16
N VAL A 66 -8.33 -6.63 -8.62
CA VAL A 66 -9.51 -6.26 -9.40
C VAL A 66 -9.31 -4.89 -10.06
N ASP A 67 -8.85 -3.90 -9.29
CA ASP A 67 -8.58 -2.56 -9.80
C ASP A 67 -7.46 -2.54 -10.85
N TYR A 68 -6.42 -3.36 -10.67
CA TYR A 68 -5.35 -3.54 -11.64
C TYR A 68 -5.85 -4.04 -13.00
N THR A 69 -6.80 -4.98 -13.03
CA THR A 69 -7.35 -5.49 -14.31
C THR A 69 -8.11 -4.43 -15.11
N ALA A 70 -8.62 -3.39 -14.44
CA ALA A 70 -9.34 -2.29 -15.06
C ALA A 70 -8.43 -1.15 -15.57
N LEU A 71 -7.12 -1.18 -15.24
CA LEU A 71 -6.18 -0.15 -15.69
C LEU A 71 -6.05 -0.14 -17.22
N ARG A 72 -6.06 1.06 -17.80
CA ARG A 72 -5.89 1.31 -19.24
C ARG A 72 -4.62 2.12 -19.49
N GLY A 73 -3.93 1.82 -20.58
CA GLY A 73 -2.67 2.47 -20.96
C GLY A 73 -1.43 1.71 -20.50
N GLN A 74 -0.43 1.60 -21.38
CA GLN A 74 0.76 0.77 -21.17
C GLN A 74 1.64 1.26 -20.01
N LYS A 75 1.81 2.59 -19.88
CA LYS A 75 2.57 3.19 -18.77
C LYS A 75 1.93 2.90 -17.41
N LEU A 76 0.63 3.13 -17.29
CA LEU A 76 -0.10 2.92 -16.04
C LEU A 76 -0.15 1.43 -15.66
N LYS A 77 -0.28 0.54 -16.65
CA LYS A 77 -0.22 -0.90 -16.42
C LYS A 77 1.16 -1.34 -15.94
N SER A 78 2.25 -0.78 -16.49
CA SER A 78 3.61 -1.07 -16.03
C SER A 78 3.85 -0.60 -14.59
N LEU A 79 3.40 0.60 -14.22
CA LEU A 79 3.45 1.08 -12.83
C LEU A 79 2.66 0.16 -11.88
N GLY A 80 1.44 -0.23 -12.27
CA GLY A 80 0.62 -1.18 -11.51
C GLY A 80 1.27 -2.55 -11.36
N THR A 81 1.93 -3.07 -12.41
CA THR A 81 2.67 -4.33 -12.34
C THR A 81 3.85 -4.24 -11.38
N TRP A 82 4.66 -3.19 -11.45
CA TRP A 82 5.79 -3.01 -10.53
C TRP A 82 5.33 -2.86 -9.09
N HIS A 83 4.28 -2.07 -8.84
CA HIS A 83 3.66 -1.94 -7.54
C HIS A 83 3.17 -3.31 -7.01
N MET A 84 2.48 -4.10 -7.83
CA MET A 84 2.01 -5.44 -7.44
C MET A 84 3.18 -6.38 -7.12
N ILE A 85 4.23 -6.40 -7.95
CA ILE A 85 5.42 -7.24 -7.73
C ILE A 85 6.09 -6.88 -6.41
N LEU A 86 6.33 -5.59 -6.16
CA LEU A 86 6.97 -5.13 -4.92
C LEU A 86 6.16 -5.54 -3.68
N ASN A 87 4.83 -5.35 -3.70
CA ASN A 87 3.99 -5.76 -2.57
C ASN A 87 3.98 -7.28 -2.35
N LEU A 88 3.97 -8.08 -3.43
CA LEU A 88 4.05 -9.53 -3.30
C LEU A 88 5.40 -9.96 -2.74
N THR A 89 6.49 -9.32 -3.16
CA THR A 89 7.82 -9.54 -2.58
C THR A 89 7.85 -9.19 -1.09
N VAL A 90 7.25 -8.06 -0.67
CA VAL A 90 7.13 -7.68 0.74
C VAL A 90 6.38 -8.76 1.54
N VAL A 91 5.25 -9.25 1.03
CA VAL A 91 4.49 -10.32 1.69
C VAL A 91 5.33 -11.59 1.82
N VAL A 92 6.04 -12.00 0.77
CA VAL A 92 6.93 -13.19 0.81
C VAL A 92 8.03 -13.01 1.85
N LEU A 93 8.67 -11.84 1.91
CA LEU A 93 9.69 -11.54 2.92
C LEU A 93 9.12 -11.64 4.33
N PHE A 94 7.92 -11.11 4.58
CA PHE A 94 7.26 -11.22 5.88
C PHE A 94 6.78 -12.63 6.21
N VAL A 95 6.38 -13.45 5.23
CA VAL A 95 6.07 -14.87 5.43
C VAL A 95 7.31 -15.64 5.84
N ILE A 96 8.45 -15.42 5.18
CA ILE A 96 9.74 -16.00 5.57
C ILE A 96 10.11 -15.53 6.98
N ASN A 97 9.98 -14.24 7.27
CA ASN A 97 10.25 -13.64 8.57
C ASN A 97 9.39 -14.28 9.68
N PHE A 98 8.07 -14.42 9.43
CA PHE A 98 7.15 -15.10 10.33
C PHE A 98 7.57 -16.54 10.60
N TYR A 99 7.94 -17.29 9.56
CA TYR A 99 8.44 -18.65 9.68
C TYR A 99 9.71 -18.73 10.53
N LEU A 100 10.68 -17.83 10.32
CA LEU A 100 11.93 -17.78 11.09
C LEU A 100 11.72 -17.49 12.57
N ARG A 101 10.57 -16.91 12.95
CA ARG A 101 10.19 -16.65 14.35
C ARG A 101 9.42 -17.80 15.00
N THR A 102 9.04 -18.84 14.25
CA THR A 102 8.47 -20.06 14.82
C THR A 102 9.54 -20.88 15.53
N ARG A 103 9.15 -21.87 16.35
CA ARG A 103 10.10 -22.75 17.05
C ARG A 103 11.15 -23.36 16.10
N THR A 104 10.69 -23.91 14.98
CA THR A 104 11.57 -24.51 13.96
C THR A 104 12.47 -23.47 13.29
N GLY A 105 11.95 -22.27 13.02
CA GLY A 105 12.75 -21.19 12.45
C GLY A 105 13.86 -20.68 13.38
N LEU A 106 13.58 -20.65 14.69
CA LEU A 106 14.55 -20.26 15.70
C LEU A 106 15.70 -21.27 15.80
N GLU A 107 15.44 -22.57 15.61
CA GLU A 107 16.50 -23.59 15.54
C GLU A 107 17.44 -23.35 14.33
N ILE A 108 16.88 -23.01 13.17
CA ILE A 108 17.66 -22.72 11.95
C ILE A 108 18.57 -21.50 12.13
N THR A 109 18.10 -20.48 12.85
CA THR A 109 18.83 -19.22 13.05
C THR A 109 19.73 -19.24 14.29
N GLY A 110 19.79 -20.34 15.02
CA GLY A 110 20.52 -20.44 16.29
C GLY A 110 19.99 -19.50 17.37
N GLY A 111 18.70 -19.14 17.31
CA GLY A 111 18.06 -18.15 18.19
C GLY A 111 18.40 -16.69 17.87
N SER A 112 19.13 -16.41 16.79
CA SER A 112 19.53 -15.06 16.42
C SER A 112 18.37 -14.25 15.81
N SER A 113 18.12 -13.07 16.36
CA SER A 113 17.12 -12.12 15.84
C SER A 113 17.65 -11.24 14.69
N THR A 114 18.92 -11.37 14.32
CA THR A 114 19.56 -10.53 13.27
C THR A 114 18.96 -10.78 11.89
N ILE A 115 18.69 -12.04 11.53
CA ILE A 115 18.13 -12.39 10.21
C ILE A 115 16.67 -11.89 10.09
N PRO A 116 15.77 -12.16 11.06
CA PRO A 116 14.43 -11.55 11.05
C PRO A 116 14.45 -10.03 10.98
N PHE A 117 15.35 -9.36 11.71
CA PHE A 117 15.51 -7.91 11.63
C PHE A 117 15.92 -7.43 10.23
N ALA A 118 16.92 -8.07 9.61
CA ALA A 118 17.37 -7.71 8.26
C ALA A 118 16.26 -7.88 7.22
N LEU A 119 15.47 -8.95 7.32
CA LEU A 119 14.29 -9.16 6.48
C LEU A 119 13.24 -8.07 6.68
N SER A 120 12.93 -7.70 7.93
CA SER A 120 12.01 -6.60 8.25
C SER A 120 12.48 -5.28 7.65
N LEU A 121 13.78 -4.96 7.77
CA LEU A 121 14.38 -3.74 7.22
C LEU A 121 14.21 -3.68 5.69
N ILE A 122 14.61 -4.74 4.99
CA ILE A 122 14.50 -4.82 3.52
C ILE A 122 13.04 -4.71 3.10
N ALA A 123 12.14 -5.42 3.78
CA ALA A 123 10.72 -5.40 3.45
C ALA A 123 10.09 -4.00 3.66
N VAL A 124 10.44 -3.28 4.74
CA VAL A 124 9.93 -1.92 4.98
C VAL A 124 10.46 -0.92 3.95
N VAL A 125 11.73 -1.05 3.52
CA VAL A 125 12.27 -0.21 2.44
C VAL A 125 11.53 -0.45 1.13
N LEU A 126 11.32 -1.72 0.75
CA LEU A 126 10.53 -2.08 -0.44
C LEU A 126 9.08 -1.61 -0.34
N LEU A 127 8.49 -1.67 0.85
CA LEU A 127 7.14 -1.15 1.12
C LEU A 127 7.08 0.37 0.91
N GLY A 128 8.10 1.12 1.31
CA GLY A 128 8.22 2.55 1.03
C GLY A 128 8.28 2.88 -0.46
N ILE A 129 9.10 2.14 -1.22
CA ILE A 129 9.19 2.28 -2.69
C ILE A 129 7.86 1.94 -3.35
N SER A 130 7.21 0.85 -2.91
CA SER A 130 5.89 0.45 -3.38
C SER A 130 4.84 1.53 -3.09
N GLY A 131 4.88 2.12 -1.89
CA GLY A 131 4.00 3.21 -1.47
C GLY A 131 4.16 4.46 -2.35
N TRP A 132 5.38 4.79 -2.76
CA TRP A 132 5.63 5.87 -3.71
C TRP A 132 4.94 5.63 -5.05
N LEU A 133 5.10 4.42 -5.63
CA LEU A 133 4.42 4.05 -6.89
C LEU A 133 2.89 4.09 -6.76
N GLY A 134 2.36 3.63 -5.63
CA GLY A 134 0.93 3.70 -5.33
C GLY A 134 0.43 5.16 -5.30
N GLY A 135 1.19 6.03 -4.63
CA GLY A 135 0.93 7.47 -4.60
C GLY A 135 0.99 8.11 -5.98
N GLU A 136 1.97 7.76 -6.81
CA GLU A 136 2.07 8.26 -8.18
C GLU A 136 0.85 7.85 -9.04
N MET A 137 0.35 6.63 -8.89
CA MET A 137 -0.86 6.19 -9.60
C MET A 137 -2.10 7.00 -9.17
N VAL A 138 -2.26 7.25 -7.86
CA VAL A 138 -3.43 7.96 -7.33
C VAL A 138 -3.34 9.47 -7.60
N TYR A 139 -2.23 10.11 -7.22
CA TYR A 139 -2.10 11.57 -7.18
C TYR A 139 -1.62 12.18 -8.51
N VAL A 140 -0.83 11.46 -9.31
CA VAL A 140 -0.33 11.97 -10.60
C VAL A 140 -1.20 11.49 -11.75
N HIS A 141 -1.60 10.23 -11.73
CA HIS A 141 -2.37 9.62 -12.82
C HIS A 141 -3.89 9.54 -12.56
N GLY A 142 -4.36 9.99 -11.39
CA GLY A 142 -5.81 10.09 -11.09
C GLY A 142 -6.53 8.74 -11.02
N VAL A 143 -5.83 7.67 -10.63
CA VAL A 143 -6.46 6.35 -10.40
C VAL A 143 -7.35 6.42 -9.16
N GLY A 144 -8.61 6.03 -9.28
CA GLY A 144 -9.57 6.05 -8.18
C GLY A 144 -10.18 7.42 -7.86
N VAL A 145 -9.75 8.49 -8.55
CA VAL A 145 -10.28 9.85 -8.37
C VAL A 145 -11.21 10.20 -9.54
N GLU A 146 -12.36 10.81 -9.24
CA GLU A 146 -13.20 11.46 -10.26
C GLU A 146 -12.50 12.76 -10.70
N PRO A 147 -12.36 13.03 -12.01
CA PRO A 147 -11.91 14.34 -12.45
C PRO A 147 -12.85 15.38 -11.85
N GLU A 148 -12.29 16.40 -11.20
CA GLU A 148 -13.05 17.56 -10.76
C GLU A 148 -13.81 18.08 -11.98
N GLY A 149 -15.14 18.06 -11.89
CA GLY A 149 -16.01 18.35 -13.03
C GLY A 149 -15.64 19.70 -13.63
N ARG A 150 -15.75 19.79 -14.95
CA ARG A 150 -15.66 21.00 -15.79
C ARG A 150 -16.73 22.05 -15.44
N THR A 151 -16.92 22.38 -14.17
CA THR A 151 -17.88 23.39 -13.71
C THR A 151 -17.44 24.79 -14.13
N TYR A 152 -16.13 25.06 -14.22
CA TYR A 152 -15.62 26.33 -14.72
C TYR A 152 -16.01 26.64 -16.17
N HIS A 153 -16.06 25.65 -17.07
CA HIS A 153 -16.37 25.92 -18.48
C HIS A 153 -17.87 26.13 -18.76
N GLU A 154 -18.77 25.61 -17.93
CA GLU A 154 -20.20 25.89 -18.08
C GLU A 154 -20.63 27.20 -17.40
N GLU A 155 -20.00 27.58 -16.28
CA GLU A 155 -20.24 28.88 -15.66
C GLU A 155 -19.65 30.01 -16.50
N ASP A 156 -18.43 29.88 -17.05
CA ASP A 156 -17.85 30.87 -17.95
C ASP A 156 -18.60 30.99 -19.28
N ALA A 157 -19.16 29.88 -19.79
CA ALA A 157 -19.99 29.91 -20.99
C ALA A 157 -21.35 30.58 -20.74
N ARG A 158 -21.98 30.35 -19.58
CA ARG A 158 -23.19 31.09 -19.17
C ARG A 158 -22.90 32.58 -18.96
N PHE A 159 -21.78 32.94 -18.33
CA PHE A 159 -21.42 34.33 -18.07
C PHE A 159 -21.05 35.10 -19.34
N ARG A 160 -20.50 34.42 -20.36
CA ARG A 160 -20.26 35.01 -21.69
C ARG A 160 -21.54 35.24 -22.50
N ASP A 161 -22.52 34.34 -22.41
CA ASP A 161 -23.79 34.46 -23.14
C ASP A 161 -24.71 35.53 -22.55
N ASP A 162 -24.60 35.79 -21.25
CA ASP A 162 -25.36 36.84 -20.55
C ASP A 162 -24.71 38.24 -20.64
N SER A 163 -23.60 38.37 -21.38
CA SER A 163 -23.03 39.68 -21.66
C SER A 163 -23.99 40.44 -22.60
N PRO A 164 -24.47 41.65 -22.24
CA PRO A 164 -25.41 42.39 -23.07
C PRO A 164 -24.75 42.61 -24.43
N ARG A 165 -25.33 42.00 -25.47
CA ARG A 165 -24.96 42.26 -26.86
C ARG A 165 -25.03 43.77 -27.04
N ARG A 166 -23.87 44.42 -27.17
CA ARG A 166 -23.78 45.85 -27.45
C ARG A 166 -24.57 46.09 -28.73
N VAL A 167 -25.75 46.68 -28.56
CA VAL A 167 -26.56 47.18 -29.66
C VAL A 167 -25.87 48.47 -30.10
N ALA A 168 -25.35 48.44 -31.33
CA ALA A 168 -24.89 49.53 -32.20
C ALA A 168 -24.27 50.78 -31.54
#